data_AF-A0A4Q0YLK7-F1
#
_entry.id   AF-A0A4Q0YLK7-F1
#
_cell.length_a   1.000
_cell.length_b   1.000
_cell.length_c   1.000
_cell.angle_alpha   90.00
_cell.angle_beta   90.00
_cell.angle_gamma   90.00
#
_symmetry.space_group_name_H-M   'P 1'
#
loop_
_entity.id
_entity.type
_entity.pdbx_description
1 polymer ?
#
loop_
_entity_poly.entity_id
_entity_poly.type
_entity_poly.pdbx_seq_one_letter_code
_entity_poly.pdbx_strand_id
1 'polypeptide(L)'
;MNDIESPEIKSLLTEAISVKSRQLPTRYWNAIGGSDAWNKQLGLPVNMISIKNVVPDSNVTSAINAFADIPNATTGQLTITPWQETIEKQKMLGALFFSLDESRRWLTATTQQLRENDKKILCGRNINQTKAKYLRNIFDEFYVDQIQPYLASLDNMYQDISPSLRQIAEYSDTPSAFNDYQTAYFEGKHYQLYKKAVKDHVIYWRELFERCNMRIGQ
;
A
#
# COMPACT_ATOMS: atom_id res chain seq x y z
N MET A 1 -22.36 -32.29 8.39
CA MET A 1 -22.22 -33.46 7.48
C MET A 1 -22.85 -34.74 8.05
N ASN A 2 -23.56 -34.68 9.18
CA ASN A 2 -24.15 -35.85 9.85
C ASN A 2 -25.63 -36.10 9.51
N ASP A 3 -26.30 -35.21 8.77
CA ASP A 3 -27.73 -35.32 8.43
C ASP A 3 -28.02 -35.53 6.93
N ILE A 4 -27.07 -36.12 6.18
CA ILE A 4 -27.32 -36.48 4.77
C ILE A 4 -27.60 -37.98 4.71
N GLU A 5 -28.90 -38.33 4.75
CA GLU A 5 -29.36 -39.73 4.81
C GLU A 5 -29.19 -40.50 3.48
N SER A 6 -29.03 -39.82 2.33
CA SER A 6 -28.80 -40.47 1.04
C SER A 6 -27.31 -40.66 0.73
N PRO A 7 -26.82 -41.92 0.58
CA PRO A 7 -25.44 -42.22 0.19
C PRO A 7 -25.06 -41.62 -1.17
N GLU A 8 -26.02 -41.51 -2.09
CA GLU A 8 -25.83 -40.94 -3.43
C GLU A 8 -25.55 -39.44 -3.35
N ILE A 9 -26.30 -38.71 -2.51
CA ILE A 9 -26.07 -37.28 -2.27
C ILE A 9 -24.68 -37.08 -1.64
N LYS A 10 -24.30 -37.93 -0.68
CA LYS A 10 -22.98 -37.85 -0.04
C LYS A 10 -21.84 -38.07 -1.04
N SER A 11 -21.99 -39.03 -1.95
CA SER A 11 -21.03 -39.29 -3.02
C SER A 11 -20.92 -38.08 -3.96
N LEU A 12 -22.06 -37.57 -4.44
CA LEU A 12 -22.13 -36.41 -5.33
C LEU A 12 -21.48 -35.16 -4.70
N LEU A 13 -21.75 -34.90 -3.42
CA LEU A 13 -21.15 -33.78 -2.71
C LEU A 13 -19.64 -33.93 -2.53
N THR A 14 -19.16 -35.15 -2.26
CA THR A 14 -17.73 -35.43 -2.13
C THR A 14 -17.00 -35.19 -3.46
N GLU A 15 -17.59 -35.64 -4.57
CA GLU A 15 -17.07 -35.38 -5.91
C GLU A 15 -17.08 -33.88 -6.23
N ALA A 16 -18.20 -33.19 -5.97
CA ALA A 16 -18.33 -31.76 -6.21
C ALA A 16 -17.31 -30.94 -5.41
N ILE A 17 -17.06 -31.32 -4.15
CA ILE A 17 -16.01 -30.70 -3.32
C ILE A 17 -14.63 -30.93 -3.95
N SER A 18 -14.31 -32.16 -4.35
CA SER A 18 -13.02 -32.48 -5.00
C SER A 18 -12.79 -31.65 -6.28
N VAL A 19 -13.81 -31.51 -7.13
CA VAL A 19 -13.74 -30.69 -8.35
C VAL A 19 -13.57 -29.21 -8.01
N LYS A 20 -14.36 -28.67 -7.08
CA LYS A 20 -14.29 -27.25 -6.69
C LYS A 20 -12.95 -26.91 -6.04
N SER A 21 -12.41 -27.77 -5.17
CA SER A 21 -11.10 -27.56 -4.55
C SER A 21 -9.97 -27.50 -5.59
N ARG A 22 -10.02 -28.35 -6.63
CA ARG A 22 -9.04 -28.30 -7.74
C ARG A 22 -9.14 -27.02 -8.58
N GLN A 23 -10.34 -26.43 -8.68
CA GLN A 23 -10.56 -25.20 -9.44
C GLN A 23 -10.26 -23.93 -8.63
N LEU A 24 -10.15 -24.03 -7.30
CA LEU A 24 -10.04 -22.87 -6.41
C LEU A 24 -8.84 -21.96 -6.76
N PRO A 25 -7.61 -22.47 -7.02
CA PRO A 25 -6.49 -21.62 -7.42
C PRO A 25 -6.79 -20.73 -8.64
N THR A 26 -7.35 -21.31 -9.70
CA THR A 26 -7.71 -20.58 -10.92
C THR A 26 -8.86 -19.59 -10.66
N ARG A 27 -9.87 -19.99 -9.88
CA ARG A 27 -11.02 -19.12 -9.58
C ARG A 27 -10.63 -17.96 -8.68
N TYR A 28 -9.67 -18.15 -7.79
CA TYR A 28 -9.13 -17.12 -6.92
C TYR A 28 -8.46 -16.01 -7.73
N TRP A 29 -7.55 -16.36 -8.64
CA TRP A 29 -6.92 -15.38 -9.54
C TRP A 29 -7.90 -14.74 -10.53
N ASN A 30 -8.88 -15.49 -11.03
CA ASN A 30 -9.96 -14.92 -11.84
C ASN A 30 -10.79 -13.89 -11.07
N ALA A 31 -10.96 -14.04 -9.75
CA ALA A 31 -11.62 -13.02 -8.94
C ALA A 31 -10.77 -11.75 -8.87
N ILE A 32 -9.46 -11.86 -8.65
CA ILE A 32 -8.56 -10.70 -8.55
C ILE A 32 -8.42 -9.96 -9.89
N GLY A 33 -8.13 -10.69 -10.97
CA GLY A 33 -7.84 -10.08 -12.28
C GLY A 33 -9.07 -9.88 -13.17
N GLY A 34 -10.20 -10.53 -12.86
CA GLY A 34 -11.35 -10.60 -13.76
C GLY A 34 -12.67 -10.09 -13.17
N SER A 35 -12.75 -9.80 -11.87
CA SER A 35 -13.97 -9.26 -11.28
C SER A 35 -14.01 -7.72 -11.32
N ASP A 36 -15.21 -7.16 -11.48
CA ASP A 36 -15.44 -5.71 -11.36
C ASP A 36 -15.04 -5.18 -9.98
N ALA A 37 -15.20 -6.00 -8.93
CA ALA A 37 -14.83 -5.67 -7.57
C ALA A 37 -13.33 -5.37 -7.45
N TRP A 38 -12.50 -6.34 -7.82
CA TRP A 38 -11.06 -6.19 -7.73
C TRP A 38 -10.50 -5.23 -8.78
N ASN A 39 -11.10 -5.14 -9.96
CA ASN A 39 -10.73 -4.10 -10.94
C ASN A 39 -10.95 -2.70 -10.39
N LYS A 40 -12.07 -2.44 -9.69
CA LYS A 40 -12.29 -1.16 -9.00
C LYS A 40 -11.31 -0.93 -7.87
N GLN A 41 -10.95 -1.99 -7.15
CA GLN A 41 -10.05 -1.91 -5.99
C GLN A 41 -8.60 -1.65 -6.38
N LEU A 42 -8.12 -2.28 -7.46
CA LEU A 42 -6.75 -2.16 -7.97
C LEU A 42 -6.58 -1.02 -8.98
N GLY A 43 -7.68 -0.53 -9.55
CA GLY A 43 -7.67 0.57 -10.50
C GLY A 43 -7.09 1.86 -9.91
N LEU A 44 -6.21 2.51 -10.67
CA LEU A 44 -5.58 3.75 -10.24
C LEU A 44 -6.57 4.92 -10.30
N PRO A 45 -6.77 5.68 -9.21
CA PRO A 45 -7.58 6.89 -9.24
C PRO A 45 -6.83 8.05 -9.92
N VAL A 46 -7.56 9.14 -10.17
CA VAL A 46 -6.99 10.39 -10.70
C VAL A 46 -6.20 11.17 -9.63
N ASN A 47 -6.57 11.02 -8.36
CA ASN A 47 -6.03 11.80 -7.24
C ASN A 47 -5.42 10.89 -6.16
N MET A 48 -4.39 11.40 -5.49
CA MET A 48 -3.83 10.78 -4.28
C MET A 48 -4.85 10.78 -3.14
N ILE A 49 -4.61 9.94 -2.14
CA ILE A 49 -5.35 9.99 -0.87
C ILE A 49 -5.17 11.38 -0.27
N SER A 50 -6.28 11.99 0.15
CA SER A 50 -6.26 13.34 0.71
C SER A 50 -5.54 13.37 2.05
N ILE A 51 -4.66 14.36 2.24
CA ILE A 51 -3.92 14.63 3.49
C ILE A 51 -4.86 14.80 4.71
N LYS A 52 -6.12 15.20 4.49
CA LYS A 52 -7.10 15.41 5.58
C LYS A 52 -7.87 14.14 5.97
N ASN A 53 -7.93 13.14 5.09
CA ASN A 53 -8.77 11.94 5.26
C ASN A 53 -7.92 10.67 5.09
N VAL A 54 -6.82 10.56 5.84
CA VAL A 54 -5.85 9.46 5.73
C VAL A 54 -6.18 8.33 6.72
N VAL A 55 -7.46 8.03 6.93
CA VAL A 55 -7.88 6.93 7.81
C VAL A 55 -8.23 5.72 6.94
N PRO A 56 -7.50 4.59 7.06
CA PRO A 56 -7.92 3.36 6.41
C PRO A 56 -9.30 2.96 6.93
N ASP A 57 -10.24 2.72 6.02
CA ASP A 57 -11.54 2.16 6.41
C ASP A 57 -11.29 0.71 6.86
N SER A 58 -11.43 0.48 8.17
CA SER A 58 -11.17 -0.83 8.78
C SER A 58 -12.00 -1.94 8.13
N ASN A 59 -13.16 -1.62 7.54
CA ASN A 59 -14.00 -2.59 6.86
C ASN A 59 -13.33 -3.14 5.60
N VAL A 60 -12.60 -2.32 4.83
CA VAL A 60 -11.88 -2.79 3.63
C VAL A 60 -10.69 -3.65 3.99
N THR A 61 -9.93 -3.26 5.01
CA THR A 61 -8.83 -4.09 5.50
C THR A 61 -9.36 -5.46 5.95
N SER A 62 -10.43 -5.50 6.75
CA SER A 62 -11.07 -6.76 7.13
C SER A 62 -11.58 -7.56 5.94
N ALA A 63 -12.14 -6.91 4.91
CA ALA A 63 -12.63 -7.55 3.70
C ALA A 63 -11.51 -8.21 2.88
N ILE A 64 -10.37 -7.51 2.72
CA ILE A 64 -9.20 -8.04 2.02
C ILE A 64 -8.56 -9.18 2.82
N ASN A 65 -8.50 -9.07 4.15
CA ASN A 65 -7.99 -10.13 5.01
C ASN A 65 -8.86 -11.39 4.88
N ALA A 66 -10.19 -11.24 4.93
CA ALA A 66 -11.12 -12.34 4.74
C ALA A 66 -10.98 -13.00 3.36
N PHE A 67 -10.73 -12.22 2.30
CA PHE A 67 -10.43 -12.75 0.98
C PHE A 67 -9.11 -13.55 0.97
N ALA A 68 -8.05 -12.99 1.57
CA ALA A 68 -6.75 -13.65 1.65
C ALA A 68 -6.79 -14.99 2.40
N ASP A 69 -7.71 -15.14 3.35
CA ASP A 69 -7.92 -16.35 4.15
C ASP A 69 -8.76 -17.44 3.47
N ILE A 70 -9.36 -17.18 2.30
CA ILE A 70 -10.16 -18.17 1.55
C ILE A 70 -9.44 -19.52 1.37
N PRO A 71 -8.14 -19.56 1.00
CA PRO A 71 -7.36 -20.79 0.90
C PRO A 71 -7.35 -21.65 2.17
N ASN A 72 -7.41 -21.01 3.33
CA ASN A 72 -7.28 -21.65 4.64
C ASN A 72 -8.63 -22.01 5.26
N ALA A 73 -9.74 -21.57 4.66
CA ALA A 73 -11.06 -21.77 5.22
C ALA A 73 -11.53 -23.22 5.06
N THR A 74 -12.14 -23.76 6.11
CA THR A 74 -12.74 -25.10 6.05
C THR A 74 -14.09 -25.09 5.32
N THR A 75 -14.35 -26.17 4.58
CA THR A 75 -15.56 -26.34 3.77
C THR A 75 -16.82 -26.17 4.63
N GLY A 76 -17.61 -25.12 4.38
CA GLY A 76 -18.84 -24.80 5.12
C GLY A 76 -18.78 -23.54 6.00
N GLN A 77 -17.60 -22.93 6.19
CA GLN A 77 -17.44 -21.66 6.93
C GLN A 77 -17.21 -20.44 6.02
N LEU A 78 -17.03 -20.65 4.72
CA LEU A 78 -16.84 -19.58 3.73
C LEU A 78 -18.13 -18.80 3.49
N THR A 79 -18.29 -17.67 4.19
CA THR A 79 -19.31 -16.67 3.84
C THR A 79 -18.62 -15.56 3.05
N ILE A 80 -18.88 -15.52 1.74
CA ILE A 80 -18.21 -14.63 0.77
C ILE A 80 -18.91 -13.27 0.67
N THR A 81 -20.24 -13.27 0.88
CA THR A 81 -21.12 -12.12 0.66
C THR A 81 -20.80 -10.87 1.49
N PRO A 82 -20.46 -10.95 2.79
CA PRO A 82 -20.34 -9.75 3.65
C PRO A 82 -19.21 -8.80 3.26
N TRP A 83 -18.15 -9.31 2.65
CA TRP A 83 -16.97 -8.51 2.28
C TRP A 83 -16.94 -8.11 0.81
N GLN A 84 -17.71 -8.79 -0.04
CA GLN A 84 -17.74 -8.53 -1.47
C GLN A 84 -18.24 -7.12 -1.80
N GLU A 85 -19.30 -6.67 -1.14
CA GLU A 85 -19.83 -5.31 -1.27
C GLU A 85 -18.80 -4.25 -0.83
N THR A 86 -18.06 -4.52 0.24
CA THR A 86 -17.02 -3.62 0.76
C THR A 86 -15.88 -3.46 -0.23
N ILE A 87 -15.38 -4.56 -0.82
CA ILE A 87 -14.34 -4.52 -1.87
C ILE A 87 -14.85 -3.75 -3.11
N GLU A 88 -16.13 -3.90 -3.48
CA GLU A 88 -16.71 -3.22 -4.64
C GLU A 88 -16.89 -1.71 -4.45
N LYS A 89 -17.26 -1.28 -3.24
CA LYS A 89 -17.66 0.11 -2.98
C LYS A 89 -16.51 1.00 -2.55
N GLN A 90 -15.45 0.45 -1.97
CA GLN A 90 -14.40 1.25 -1.36
C GLN A 90 -13.03 1.01 -2.00
N LYS A 91 -12.63 1.95 -2.87
CA LYS A 91 -11.42 1.89 -3.69
C LYS A 91 -10.18 2.31 -2.90
N MET A 92 -9.59 1.39 -2.13
CA MET A 92 -8.46 1.70 -1.23
C MET A 92 -7.11 1.35 -1.86
N LEU A 93 -6.93 0.13 -2.38
CA LEU A 93 -5.59 -0.36 -2.79
C LEU A 93 -4.99 0.46 -3.92
N GLY A 94 -5.73 0.70 -5.00
CA GLY A 94 -5.27 1.51 -6.12
C GLY A 94 -4.94 2.94 -5.71
N ALA A 95 -5.72 3.53 -4.79
CA ALA A 95 -5.45 4.86 -4.25
C ALA A 95 -4.18 4.89 -3.37
N LEU A 96 -3.99 3.86 -2.53
CA LEU A 96 -2.79 3.71 -1.72
C LEU A 96 -1.55 3.54 -2.60
N PHE A 97 -1.60 2.62 -3.56
CA PHE A 97 -0.49 2.35 -4.48
C PHE A 97 -0.12 3.57 -5.31
N PHE A 98 -1.13 4.26 -5.87
CA PHE A 98 -0.92 5.52 -6.57
C PHE A 98 -0.26 6.58 -5.67
N SER A 99 -0.75 6.71 -4.43
CA SER A 99 -0.23 7.68 -3.47
C SER A 99 1.21 7.40 -3.06
N LEU A 100 1.58 6.13 -2.81
CA LEU A 100 2.97 5.73 -2.53
C LEU A 100 3.89 6.12 -3.70
N ASP A 101 3.45 5.86 -4.91
CA ASP A 101 4.23 6.09 -6.13
C ASP A 101 4.40 7.57 -6.46
N GLU A 102 3.35 8.37 -6.31
CA GLU A 102 3.40 9.82 -6.47
C GLU A 102 4.23 10.47 -5.36
N SER A 103 4.04 10.07 -4.09
CA SER A 103 4.86 10.56 -2.98
C SER A 103 6.34 10.26 -3.22
N ARG A 104 6.67 9.06 -3.68
CA ARG A 104 8.05 8.71 -4.10
C ARG A 104 8.55 9.68 -5.16
N ARG A 105 7.79 9.88 -6.25
CA ARG A 105 8.18 10.78 -7.37
C ARG A 105 8.48 12.20 -6.87
N TRP A 106 7.56 12.78 -6.10
CA TRP A 106 7.72 14.13 -5.55
C TRP A 106 8.91 14.25 -4.59
N LEU A 107 9.10 13.29 -3.69
CA LEU A 107 10.22 13.28 -2.75
C LEU A 107 11.56 13.14 -3.49
N THR A 108 11.65 12.23 -4.47
CA THR A 108 12.87 12.05 -5.27
C THR A 108 13.20 13.32 -6.05
N ALA A 109 12.24 13.89 -6.78
CA ALA A 109 12.46 15.10 -7.58
C ALA A 109 12.85 16.30 -6.70
N THR A 110 12.14 16.52 -5.59
CA THR A 110 12.43 17.62 -4.66
C THR A 110 13.80 17.47 -4.01
N THR A 111 14.15 16.26 -3.55
CA THR A 111 15.47 15.98 -2.96
C THR A 111 16.59 16.19 -3.97
N GLN A 112 16.39 15.78 -5.22
CA GLN A 112 17.36 16.02 -6.28
C GLN A 112 17.57 17.52 -6.53
N GLN A 113 16.49 18.28 -6.69
CA GLN A 113 16.59 19.74 -6.89
C GLN A 113 17.31 20.43 -5.72
N LEU A 114 17.01 20.01 -4.49
CA LEU A 114 17.68 20.51 -3.29
C LEU A 114 19.19 20.22 -3.31
N ARG A 115 19.59 18.99 -3.64
CA ARG A 115 21.00 18.59 -3.75
C ARG A 115 21.74 19.33 -4.87
N GLU A 116 21.14 19.48 -6.04
CA GLU A 116 21.74 20.21 -7.18
C GLU A 116 21.98 21.70 -6.87
N ASN A 117 21.13 22.28 -6.02
CA ASN A 117 21.19 23.68 -5.63
C ASN A 117 21.88 23.91 -4.29
N ASP A 118 22.41 22.86 -3.67
CA ASP A 118 22.88 22.87 -2.30
C ASP A 118 24.05 23.86 -2.06
N LYS A 119 24.93 23.99 -3.06
CA LYS A 119 26.02 25.00 -3.08
C LYS A 119 25.55 26.45 -2.97
N LYS A 120 24.27 26.74 -3.25
CA LYS A 120 23.68 28.08 -3.13
C LYS A 120 23.32 28.43 -1.68
N ILE A 121 23.38 27.46 -0.76
CA ILE A 121 23.05 27.60 0.65
C ILE A 121 24.34 27.73 1.45
N LEU A 122 24.72 28.96 1.77
CA LEU A 122 25.97 29.26 2.47
C LEU A 122 25.78 29.17 3.99
N CYS A 123 26.68 28.46 4.65
CA CYS A 123 26.63 28.22 6.10
C CYS A 123 28.03 28.39 6.72
N GLY A 124 28.08 29.05 7.89
CA GLY A 124 29.35 29.36 8.57
C GLY A 124 29.23 30.53 9.55
N ARG A 125 30.27 30.71 10.38
CA ARG A 125 30.40 31.84 11.30
C ARG A 125 30.64 33.12 10.49
N ASN A 126 29.89 34.18 10.78
CA ASN A 126 29.92 35.47 10.08
C ASN A 126 29.44 35.43 8.61
N ILE A 127 28.72 34.39 8.19
CA ILE A 127 28.07 34.30 6.88
C ILE A 127 26.57 34.61 7.01
N ASN A 128 25.99 35.29 6.03
CA ASN A 128 24.55 35.47 5.95
C ASN A 128 23.84 34.14 5.63
N GLN A 129 23.16 33.57 6.61
CA GLN A 129 22.45 32.28 6.51
C GLN A 129 20.94 32.42 6.20
N THR A 130 20.49 33.55 5.64
CA THR A 130 19.05 33.80 5.40
C THR A 130 18.39 32.71 4.55
N LYS A 131 19.06 32.18 3.53
CA LYS A 131 18.51 31.07 2.72
C LYS A 131 18.31 29.79 3.52
N ALA A 132 19.27 29.43 4.38
CA ALA A 132 19.16 28.27 5.24
C ALA A 132 18.00 28.44 6.25
N LYS A 133 17.79 29.66 6.77
CA LYS A 133 16.64 29.97 7.63
C LYS A 133 15.30 29.84 6.89
N TYR A 134 15.21 30.31 5.65
CA TYR A 134 14.00 30.11 4.84
C TYR A 134 13.70 28.63 4.59
N LEU A 135 14.72 27.86 4.21
CA LEU A 135 14.58 26.42 4.01
C LEU A 135 14.19 25.70 5.30
N ARG A 136 14.67 26.17 6.45
CA ARG A 136 14.24 25.67 7.75
C ARG A 136 12.75 25.92 7.99
N ASN A 137 12.27 27.15 7.77
CA ASN A 137 10.85 27.45 7.94
C ASN A 137 9.97 26.60 7.00
N ILE A 138 10.40 26.41 5.75
CA ILE A 138 9.70 25.55 4.78
C ILE A 138 9.66 24.10 5.28
N PHE A 139 10.78 23.59 5.80
CA PHE A 139 10.83 22.25 6.36
C PHE A 139 9.89 22.09 7.55
N ASP A 140 9.89 23.04 8.49
CA ASP A 140 9.03 22.97 9.67
C ASP A 140 7.54 23.08 9.26
N GLU A 141 7.15 24.11 8.49
CA GLU A 141 5.76 24.41 8.13
C GLU A 141 5.11 23.38 7.18
N PHE A 142 5.87 22.87 6.22
CA PHE A 142 5.32 21.96 5.21
C PHE A 142 5.73 20.52 5.46
N TYR A 143 7.01 20.26 5.72
CA TYR A 143 7.47 18.88 5.88
C TYR A 143 7.04 18.28 7.21
N VAL A 144 7.38 18.92 8.34
CA VAL A 144 7.08 18.39 9.68
C VAL A 144 5.57 18.42 9.95
N ASP A 145 4.92 19.55 9.71
CA ASP A 145 3.52 19.72 10.13
C ASP A 145 2.51 19.01 9.22
N GLN A 146 2.84 18.77 7.94
CA GLN A 146 1.86 18.29 6.95
C GLN A 146 2.31 17.04 6.20
N ILE A 147 3.48 17.08 5.56
CA ILE A 147 3.92 16.01 4.66
C ILE A 147 4.33 14.76 5.46
N GLN A 148 5.09 14.89 6.54
CA GLN A 148 5.56 13.76 7.35
C GLN A 148 4.38 12.97 7.95
N PRO A 149 3.36 13.60 8.58
CA PRO A 149 2.16 12.89 9.02
C PRO A 149 1.46 12.15 7.88
N TYR A 150 1.29 12.79 6.71
CA TYR A 150 0.70 12.15 5.55
C TYR A 150 1.47 10.89 5.10
N LEU A 151 2.80 11.01 4.97
CA LEU A 151 3.68 9.90 4.62
C LEU A 151 3.62 8.77 5.66
N ALA A 152 3.56 9.11 6.95
CA ALA A 152 3.41 8.11 8.02
C ALA A 152 2.07 7.37 7.92
N SER A 153 0.99 8.07 7.58
CA SER A 153 -0.30 7.42 7.39
C SER A 153 -0.33 6.49 6.17
N LEU A 154 0.30 6.86 5.04
CA LEU A 154 0.48 5.93 3.90
C LEU A 154 1.31 4.71 4.29
N ASP A 155 2.35 4.90 5.11
CA ASP A 155 3.18 3.83 5.64
C ASP A 155 2.34 2.82 6.44
N ASN A 156 1.54 3.33 7.37
CA ASN A 156 0.66 2.51 8.21
C ASN A 156 -0.37 1.75 7.36
N MET A 157 -1.05 2.41 6.42
CA MET A 157 -2.02 1.74 5.55
C MET A 157 -1.40 0.58 4.77
N TYR A 158 -0.19 0.77 4.24
CA TYR A 158 0.50 -0.31 3.52
C TYR A 158 0.90 -1.44 4.48
N GLN A 159 1.42 -1.11 5.66
CA GLN A 159 1.81 -2.13 6.64
C GLN A 159 0.60 -2.97 7.08
N ASP A 160 -0.54 -2.35 7.33
CA ASP A 160 -1.78 -3.02 7.74
C ASP A 160 -2.25 -4.05 6.71
N ILE A 161 -2.12 -3.74 5.42
CA ILE A 161 -2.64 -4.58 4.34
C ILE A 161 -1.60 -5.54 3.74
N SER A 162 -0.31 -5.26 3.92
CA SER A 162 0.77 -6.03 3.29
C SER A 162 0.78 -7.53 3.62
N PRO A 163 0.40 -8.01 4.83
CA PRO A 163 0.33 -9.44 5.12
C PRO A 163 -0.66 -10.16 4.21
N SER A 164 -1.85 -9.59 4.03
CA SER A 164 -2.89 -10.17 3.19
C SER A 164 -2.55 -10.10 1.71
N LEU A 165 -1.89 -9.03 1.25
CA LEU A 165 -1.38 -8.97 -0.12
C LEU A 165 -0.32 -10.05 -0.40
N ARG A 166 0.60 -10.31 0.55
CA ARG A 166 1.58 -11.40 0.42
C ARG A 166 0.91 -12.77 0.42
N GLN A 167 -0.05 -12.99 1.32
CA GLN A 167 -0.82 -14.23 1.37
C GLN A 167 -1.60 -14.48 0.06
N ILE A 168 -2.17 -13.43 -0.54
CA ILE A 168 -2.80 -13.50 -1.87
C ILE A 168 -1.77 -13.93 -2.93
N ALA A 169 -0.59 -13.30 -2.93
CA ALA A 169 0.48 -13.57 -3.89
C ALA A 169 1.09 -14.97 -3.77
N GLU A 170 1.12 -15.54 -2.56
CA GLU A 170 1.77 -16.82 -2.25
C GLU A 170 0.84 -18.04 -2.41
N TYR A 171 -0.47 -17.83 -2.52
CA TYR A 171 -1.44 -18.94 -2.53
C TYR A 171 -1.29 -19.89 -3.72
N SER A 172 -1.10 -19.36 -4.93
CA SER A 172 -0.99 -20.17 -6.14
C SER A 172 -0.33 -19.39 -7.27
N ASP A 173 0.16 -20.11 -8.28
CA ASP A 173 0.83 -19.51 -9.44
C ASP A 173 0.01 -18.37 -10.06
N THR A 174 0.59 -17.19 -9.99
CA THR A 174 0.03 -15.97 -10.53
C THR A 174 -0.01 -16.03 -12.05
N PRO A 175 -1.11 -15.60 -12.69
CA PRO A 175 -1.14 -15.42 -14.13
C PRO A 175 -0.01 -14.50 -14.58
N SER A 176 0.74 -14.89 -15.62
CA SER A 176 1.92 -14.14 -16.08
C SER A 176 1.65 -12.65 -16.36
N ALA A 177 0.44 -12.32 -16.81
CA ALA A 177 0.00 -10.94 -17.05
C ALA A 177 -0.10 -10.07 -15.78
N PHE A 178 -0.17 -10.68 -14.59
CA PHE A 178 -0.27 -9.98 -13.31
C PHE A 178 1.05 -9.94 -12.52
N ASN A 179 2.08 -10.67 -12.96
CA ASN A 179 3.36 -10.80 -12.25
C ASN A 179 4.01 -9.44 -11.94
N ASP A 180 4.10 -8.54 -12.92
CA ASP A 180 4.72 -7.22 -12.72
C ASP A 180 3.96 -6.40 -11.68
N TYR A 181 2.62 -6.47 -11.69
CA TYR A 181 1.77 -5.77 -10.75
C TYR A 181 1.90 -6.35 -9.33
N GLN A 182 1.90 -7.67 -9.22
CA GLN A 182 2.14 -8.38 -7.96
C GLN A 182 3.49 -8.00 -7.35
N THR A 183 4.58 -8.11 -8.13
CA THR A 183 5.91 -7.77 -7.64
C THR A 183 6.02 -6.30 -7.24
N ALA A 184 5.39 -5.40 -8.00
CA ALA A 184 5.36 -3.99 -7.68
C ALA A 184 4.67 -3.72 -6.33
N TYR A 185 3.47 -4.26 -6.13
CA TYR A 185 2.57 -3.77 -5.08
C TYR A 185 2.24 -4.79 -3.99
N PHE A 186 2.16 -6.09 -4.30
CA PHE A 186 1.80 -7.11 -3.31
C PHE A 186 3.05 -7.60 -2.58
N GLU A 187 4.15 -7.82 -3.31
CA GLU A 187 5.46 -8.16 -2.75
C GLU A 187 6.20 -6.92 -2.20
N GLY A 188 5.74 -5.72 -2.57
CA GLY A 188 6.15 -4.47 -1.93
C GLY A 188 7.39 -3.80 -2.48
N LYS A 189 7.82 -4.13 -3.71
CA LYS A 189 8.93 -3.43 -4.37
C LYS A 189 8.73 -1.90 -4.39
N HIS A 190 7.55 -1.42 -4.75
CA HIS A 190 7.26 0.01 -4.81
C HIS A 190 7.18 0.65 -3.43
N TYR A 191 6.67 -0.08 -2.43
CA TYR A 191 6.71 0.36 -1.03
C TYR A 191 8.16 0.54 -0.55
N GLN A 192 9.08 -0.36 -0.88
CA GLN A 192 10.50 -0.19 -0.53
C GLN A 192 11.13 1.03 -1.20
N LEU A 193 10.80 1.28 -2.48
CA LEU A 193 11.24 2.48 -3.19
C LEU A 193 10.70 3.76 -2.55
N TYR A 194 9.44 3.74 -2.11
CA TYR A 194 8.81 4.80 -1.33
C TYR A 194 9.57 5.05 -0.01
N LYS A 195 9.80 4.02 0.81
CA LYS A 195 10.56 4.14 2.08
C LYS A 195 11.94 4.75 1.86
N LYS A 196 12.63 4.33 0.80
CA LYS A 196 13.92 4.87 0.42
C LYS A 196 13.82 6.37 0.10
N ALA A 197 12.84 6.79 -0.70
CA ALA A 197 12.66 8.20 -1.04
C ALA A 197 12.36 9.07 0.19
N VAL A 198 11.52 8.59 1.12
CA VAL A 198 11.26 9.27 2.41
C VAL A 198 12.56 9.42 3.20
N LYS A 199 13.32 8.33 3.36
CA LYS A 199 14.59 8.33 4.09
C LYS A 199 15.62 9.29 3.46
N ASP A 200 15.79 9.24 2.15
CA ASP A 200 16.75 10.08 1.43
C ASP A 200 16.43 11.57 1.57
N HIS A 201 15.13 11.92 1.59
CA HIS A 201 14.66 13.28 1.80
C HIS A 201 14.99 13.77 3.22
N VAL A 202 14.71 12.96 4.25
CA VAL A 202 15.07 13.29 5.65
C VAL A 202 16.58 13.42 5.83
N ILE A 203 17.36 12.53 5.21
CA ILE A 203 18.82 12.59 5.26
C ILE A 203 19.33 13.92 4.71
N TYR A 204 18.80 14.38 3.57
CA TYR A 204 19.18 15.69 3.01
C TYR A 204 18.96 16.82 4.02
N TRP A 205 17.77 16.88 4.64
CA TRP A 205 17.46 17.92 5.61
C TRP A 205 18.38 17.88 6.83
N ARG A 206 18.65 16.68 7.34
CA ARG A 206 19.58 16.48 8.44
C ARG A 206 20.98 17.01 8.10
N GLU A 207 21.53 16.60 6.96
CA GLU A 207 22.85 17.03 6.47
C GLU A 207 22.91 18.57 6.33
N LEU A 208 21.87 19.18 5.75
CA LEU A 208 21.78 20.62 5.59
C LEU A 208 21.81 21.35 6.94
N PHE A 209 20.97 20.94 7.88
CA PHE A 209 20.85 21.64 9.16
C PHE A 209 22.06 21.42 10.07
N GLU A 210 22.67 20.23 10.06
CA GLU A 210 23.94 19.95 10.74
C GLU A 210 25.05 20.87 10.20
N ARG A 211 25.21 20.96 8.87
CA ARG A 211 26.20 21.87 8.24
C ARG A 211 25.99 23.33 8.65
N CYS A 212 24.74 23.74 8.82
CA CYS A 212 24.38 25.11 9.17
C CYS A 212 24.31 25.37 10.68
N ASN A 213 24.67 24.39 11.52
CA ASN A 213 24.56 24.45 12.98
C ASN A 213 23.14 24.83 13.45
N MET A 214 22.13 24.35 12.73
CA MET A 214 20.71 24.55 13.07
C MET A 214 20.19 23.30 13.77
N ARG A 215 19.65 23.43 14.99
CA ARG A 215 19.08 22.29 15.75
C ARG A 215 17.75 21.85 15.14
N ILE A 216 17.58 20.57 14.82
CA ILE A 216 16.30 20.00 14.35
C ILE A 216 15.41 19.75 15.58
N GLY A 217 14.21 20.33 15.61
CA GLY A 217 13.25 20.19 16.71
C GLY A 217 13.55 21.03 17.96
N GLN A 218 12.51 21.73 18.44
CA GLN A 218 12.32 22.05 19.86
C GLN A 218 11.13 21.22 20.35
#